data_AF-K0SMU1-F1
#
_entry.id   AF-K0SMU1-F1
#
_cell.length_a   1.000
_cell.length_b   1.000
_cell.length_c   1.000
_cell.angle_alpha   90.00
_cell.angle_beta   90.00
_cell.angle_gamma   90.00
#
_symmetry.space_group_name_H-M   'P 1'
#
loop_
_entity.id
_entity.type
_entity.pdbx_description
1 polymer ?
#
loop_
_entity_poly.entity_id
_entity_poly.type
_entity_poly.pdbx_seq_one_letter_code
_entity_poly.pdbx_strand_id
1 'polypeptide(L)'
;MNKYLMRNTSDPDYEEHARWVKQFEAEYGEDWDGTMIEYDRDFVDLPKYVCIALNKGNLRAVLQWLSKGNIRERVNAKCEVRGNMGLLYIAAMNKHHDLMSYLLLNGADVNILDFAGISVLTSFCSAEDNPSEAVRLLLSWGAELFYKGERLVTCQESKLTFCRKISARGNVEIANLMSSELGGRRCEIISVPNTREDLVGKTCVAEEYIEISDQYKVTMEFTNEVLLLGVVNLKRRDRTPQDPGYYVECKNDRLTRRDFKSNEECRSFIASLGAGVGELSRVDPDAEAEAKAEQAAADLLAELGLEDLEGPSSSASKKNQPASSGGKKKKRIGKKKGRK
;
A
#
# COMPACT_ATOMS: atom_id res chain seq x y z
N MET A 1 21.53 -21.26 -7.72
CA MET A 1 20.18 -21.40 -8.28
C MET A 1 20.29 -21.40 -9.81
N ASN A 2 19.66 -22.34 -10.51
CA ASN A 2 19.83 -22.54 -11.97
C ASN A 2 19.42 -21.29 -12.78
N LYS A 3 20.29 -20.84 -13.70
CA LYS A 3 20.06 -19.76 -14.70
C LYS A 3 18.99 -20.15 -15.73
N TYR A 4 17.75 -20.35 -15.30
CA TYR A 4 16.61 -20.58 -16.17
C TYR A 4 15.41 -19.75 -15.72
N LEU A 5 15.43 -18.45 -15.99
CA LEU A 5 14.21 -17.63 -16.06
C LEU A 5 14.48 -16.41 -16.93
N MET A 6 13.48 -16.05 -17.74
CA MET A 6 13.44 -14.96 -18.74
C MET A 6 14.12 -15.27 -20.08
N ARG A 7 13.57 -16.23 -20.84
CA ARG A 7 13.78 -16.28 -22.30
C ARG A 7 12.44 -16.23 -23.04
N ASN A 8 11.52 -15.39 -22.56
CA ASN A 8 10.34 -15.02 -23.32
C ASN A 8 10.59 -13.63 -23.93
N THR A 9 11.24 -13.60 -25.09
CA THR A 9 11.52 -12.36 -25.84
C THR A 9 10.26 -11.75 -26.46
N SER A 10 9.11 -12.40 -26.29
CA SER A 10 7.79 -11.94 -26.75
C SER A 10 7.09 -11.06 -25.72
N ASP A 11 7.66 -10.91 -24.51
CA ASP A 11 7.17 -9.96 -23.52
C ASP A 11 7.42 -8.52 -24.01
N PRO A 12 6.38 -7.66 -24.08
CA PRO A 12 6.52 -6.28 -24.56
C PRO A 12 7.52 -5.45 -23.74
N ASP A 13 7.82 -5.86 -22.51
CA ASP A 13 8.75 -5.19 -21.62
C ASP A 13 10.13 -5.90 -21.56
N TYR A 14 10.38 -6.95 -22.36
CA TYR A 14 11.63 -7.73 -22.37
C TYR A 14 12.88 -6.86 -22.53
N GLU A 15 12.86 -5.91 -23.46
CA GLU A 15 14.02 -5.03 -23.69
C GLU A 15 14.31 -4.12 -22.48
N GLU A 16 13.27 -3.73 -21.74
CA GLU A 16 13.42 -2.93 -20.52
C GLU A 16 14.04 -3.78 -19.41
N HIS A 17 13.55 -5.01 -19.21
CA HIS A 17 14.11 -5.97 -18.26
C HIS A 17 15.58 -6.31 -18.59
N ALA A 18 15.92 -6.52 -19.86
CA ALA A 18 17.29 -6.81 -20.28
C ALA A 18 18.24 -5.63 -20.04
N ARG A 19 17.76 -4.39 -20.22
CA ARG A 19 18.51 -3.17 -19.88
C ARG A 19 18.76 -3.08 -18.38
N TRP A 20 17.75 -3.42 -17.58
CA TRP A 20 17.80 -3.44 -16.12
C TRP A 20 18.82 -4.43 -15.58
N VAL A 21 18.80 -5.67 -16.08
CA VAL A 21 19.79 -6.69 -15.70
C VAL A 21 21.21 -6.22 -16.03
N LYS A 22 21.44 -5.68 -17.23
CA LYS A 22 22.76 -5.14 -17.61
C LYS A 22 23.21 -3.98 -16.74
N GLN A 23 22.31 -3.08 -16.37
CA GLN A 23 22.63 -1.94 -15.52
C GLN A 23 22.98 -2.39 -14.09
N PHE A 24 22.20 -3.34 -13.56
CA PHE A 24 22.47 -3.96 -12.27
C PHE A 24 23.82 -4.72 -12.26
N GLU A 25 24.08 -5.55 -13.27
CA GLU A 25 25.35 -6.28 -13.42
C GLU A 25 26.54 -5.31 -13.56
N ALA A 26 26.37 -4.17 -14.22
CA ALA A 26 27.41 -3.14 -14.33
C ALA A 26 27.66 -2.39 -13.02
N GLU A 27 26.62 -2.17 -12.21
CA GLU A 27 26.70 -1.42 -10.95
C GLU A 27 27.22 -2.28 -9.79
N TYR A 28 26.81 -3.55 -9.73
CA TYR A 28 27.07 -4.45 -8.60
C TYR A 28 27.97 -5.65 -8.92
N GLY A 29 28.34 -5.83 -10.20
CA GLY A 29 29.19 -6.92 -10.69
C GLY A 29 28.41 -8.19 -11.06
N GLU A 30 28.96 -8.98 -12.00
CA GLU A 30 28.40 -10.29 -12.41
C GLU A 30 28.48 -11.35 -11.31
N ASP A 31 29.31 -11.10 -10.28
CA ASP A 31 29.64 -12.01 -9.19
C ASP A 31 28.70 -11.87 -7.98
N TRP A 32 27.57 -11.16 -8.12
CA TRP A 32 26.57 -11.01 -7.07
C TRP A 32 26.10 -12.40 -6.59
N ASP A 33 26.49 -12.77 -5.38
CA ASP A 33 26.37 -14.14 -4.85
C ASP A 33 24.98 -14.49 -4.30
N GLY A 34 24.03 -13.56 -4.43
CA GLY A 34 22.70 -13.71 -3.88
C GLY A 34 22.61 -13.43 -2.39
N THR A 35 23.64 -12.83 -1.77
CA THR A 35 23.52 -12.31 -0.41
C THR A 35 22.37 -11.31 -0.38
N MET A 36 21.29 -11.72 0.28
CA MET A 36 20.07 -10.94 0.43
C MET A 36 20.46 -9.57 1.00
N ILE A 37 20.16 -8.50 0.27
CA ILE A 37 20.27 -7.16 0.84
C ILE A 37 19.26 -7.12 1.99
N GLU A 38 19.75 -7.13 3.23
CA GLU A 38 18.93 -6.88 4.41
C GLU A 38 18.49 -5.42 4.33
N TYR A 39 17.27 -5.20 3.85
CA TYR A 39 16.62 -3.90 3.96
C TYR A 39 16.32 -3.64 5.43
N ASP A 40 16.57 -2.42 5.91
CA ASP A 40 16.05 -2.00 7.21
C ASP A 40 14.52 -2.18 7.22
N ARG A 41 14.06 -3.11 8.06
CA ARG A 41 12.65 -3.52 8.16
C ARG A 41 11.91 -2.60 9.12
N ASP A 42 11.76 -1.35 8.73
CA ASP A 42 11.04 -0.33 9.50
C ASP A 42 9.50 -0.42 9.37
N PHE A 43 8.98 -1.52 8.82
CA PHE A 43 7.54 -1.72 8.62
C PHE A 43 7.03 -2.93 9.42
N VAL A 44 5.74 -2.87 9.80
CA VAL A 44 5.05 -4.01 10.41
C VAL A 44 4.93 -5.14 9.39
N ASP A 45 5.34 -6.36 9.77
CA ASP A 45 5.14 -7.53 8.92
C ASP A 45 3.65 -7.87 8.82
N LEU A 46 3.19 -8.14 7.60
CA LEU A 46 1.83 -8.59 7.33
C LEU A 46 1.82 -10.12 7.29
N PRO A 47 1.23 -10.80 8.30
CA PRO A 47 1.32 -12.24 8.39
C PRO A 47 0.76 -12.95 7.17
N LYS A 48 1.43 -14.02 6.74
CA LYS A 48 1.07 -14.80 5.56
C LYS A 48 -0.39 -15.27 5.59
N TYR A 49 -0.90 -15.66 6.75
CA TYR A 49 -2.30 -16.10 6.90
C TYR A 49 -3.30 -14.98 6.59
N VAL A 50 -2.99 -13.72 6.94
CA VAL A 50 -3.83 -12.55 6.65
C VAL A 50 -3.88 -12.31 5.14
N CYS A 51 -2.74 -12.43 4.47
CA CYS A 51 -2.65 -12.29 3.02
C CYS A 51 -3.44 -13.38 2.28
N ILE A 52 -3.34 -14.63 2.74
CA ILE A 52 -4.11 -15.75 2.18
C ILE A 52 -5.61 -15.53 2.43
N ALA A 53 -5.99 -15.09 3.63
CA ALA A 53 -7.38 -14.82 3.96
C ALA A 53 -7.97 -13.73 3.06
N LEU A 54 -7.24 -12.63 2.85
CA LEU A 54 -7.66 -11.54 1.98
C LEU A 54 -7.87 -12.00 0.53
N ASN A 55 -6.97 -12.83 0.00
CA ASN A 55 -7.12 -13.40 -1.36
C ASN A 55 -8.31 -14.37 -1.50
N LYS A 56 -8.69 -15.02 -0.40
CA LYS A 56 -9.88 -15.89 -0.36
C LYS A 56 -11.17 -15.10 -0.07
N GLY A 57 -11.11 -13.77 0.03
CA GLY A 57 -12.25 -12.92 0.40
C GLY A 57 -12.68 -13.04 1.87
N ASN A 58 -11.87 -13.65 2.73
CA ASN A 58 -12.13 -13.76 4.16
C ASN A 58 -11.71 -12.47 4.88
N LEU A 59 -12.52 -11.43 4.71
CA LEU A 59 -12.30 -10.13 5.34
C LEU A 59 -12.32 -10.20 6.87
N ARG A 60 -13.02 -11.17 7.45
CA ARG A 60 -13.11 -11.34 8.91
C ARG A 60 -11.74 -11.53 9.55
N ALA A 61 -10.92 -12.44 9.02
CA ALA A 61 -9.59 -12.67 9.56
C ALA A 61 -8.67 -11.43 9.42
N VAL A 62 -8.85 -10.66 8.34
CA VAL A 62 -8.11 -9.40 8.11
C VAL A 62 -8.52 -8.35 9.14
N LEU A 63 -9.82 -8.18 9.38
CA LEU A 63 -10.35 -7.21 10.34
C LEU A 63 -10.01 -7.56 11.79
N GLN A 64 -10.03 -8.86 12.13
CA GLN A 64 -9.59 -9.35 13.44
C GLN A 64 -8.10 -9.11 13.67
N TRP A 65 -7.27 -9.26 12.64
CA TRP A 65 -5.86 -8.91 12.76
C TRP A 65 -5.68 -7.39 12.88
N LEU A 66 -6.37 -6.59 12.07
CA LEU A 66 -6.29 -5.12 12.17
C LEU A 66 -6.74 -4.58 13.54
N SER A 67 -7.68 -5.25 14.22
CA SER A 67 -8.16 -4.83 15.55
C SER A 67 -7.23 -5.21 16.70
N LYS A 68 -6.35 -6.19 16.52
CA LYS A 68 -5.41 -6.67 17.54
C LYS A 68 -4.13 -5.83 17.59
N GLY A 69 -4.19 -4.55 17.96
CA GLY A 69 -3.00 -3.71 18.14
C GLY A 69 -3.12 -2.32 17.51
N ASN A 70 -1.99 -1.68 17.22
CA ASN A 70 -2.01 -0.33 16.65
C ASN A 70 -2.46 -0.38 15.18
N ILE A 71 -3.74 -0.09 14.95
CA ILE A 71 -4.33 -0.09 13.61
C ILE A 71 -3.59 0.84 12.64
N ARG A 72 -3.08 1.99 13.09
CA ARG A 72 -2.39 2.96 12.23
C ARG A 72 -1.09 2.41 11.63
N GLU A 73 -0.41 1.55 12.36
CA GLU A 73 0.80 0.87 11.88
C GLU A 73 0.40 -0.34 11.02
N ARG A 74 -0.59 -1.13 11.48
CA ARG A 74 -1.01 -2.37 10.81
C ARG A 74 -1.61 -2.16 9.43
N VAL A 75 -2.32 -1.05 9.18
CA VAL A 75 -2.84 -0.75 7.83
C VAL A 75 -1.74 -0.52 6.79
N ASN A 76 -0.50 -0.22 7.24
CA ASN A 76 0.69 -0.03 6.43
C ASN A 76 1.62 -1.25 6.44
N ALA A 77 1.19 -2.36 7.04
CA ALA A 77 1.98 -3.58 7.07
C ALA A 77 2.19 -4.15 5.66
N LYS A 78 3.36 -4.75 5.43
CA LYS A 78 3.78 -5.27 4.13
C LYS A 78 4.04 -6.76 4.19
N CYS A 79 3.67 -7.46 3.13
CA CYS A 79 3.86 -8.90 3.03
C CYS A 79 5.14 -9.23 2.25
N GLU A 80 6.17 -9.72 2.94
CA GLU A 80 7.46 -10.06 2.31
C GLU A 80 7.28 -11.07 1.16
N VAL A 81 6.49 -12.14 1.39
CA VAL A 81 6.23 -13.20 0.40
C VAL A 81 5.35 -12.75 -0.79
N ARG A 82 4.91 -11.48 -0.80
CA ARG A 82 4.18 -10.83 -1.89
C ARG A 82 4.94 -9.60 -2.40
N GLY A 83 6.27 -9.60 -2.30
CA GLY A 83 7.08 -8.49 -2.78
C GLY A 83 6.73 -7.19 -2.06
N ASN A 84 6.60 -7.25 -0.74
CA ASN A 84 6.32 -6.11 0.12
C ASN A 84 5.02 -5.35 -0.20
N MET A 85 4.07 -5.98 -0.90
CA MET A 85 2.73 -5.43 -1.08
C MET A 85 2.03 -5.29 0.29
N GLY A 86 1.48 -4.11 0.55
CA GLY A 86 0.67 -3.90 1.76
C GLY A 86 -0.82 -4.14 1.56
N LEU A 87 -1.57 -4.04 2.65
CA LEU A 87 -3.01 -4.36 2.68
C LEU A 87 -3.83 -3.57 1.66
N LEU A 88 -3.57 -2.27 1.49
CA LEU A 88 -4.29 -1.43 0.52
C LEU A 88 -4.11 -1.94 -0.91
N TYR A 89 -2.90 -2.37 -1.25
CA TYR A 89 -2.57 -2.92 -2.56
C TYR A 89 -3.31 -4.22 -2.82
N ILE A 90 -3.26 -5.17 -1.87
CA ILE A 90 -3.93 -6.47 -2.00
C ILE A 90 -5.46 -6.30 -2.01
N ALA A 91 -6.01 -5.37 -1.22
CA ALA A 91 -7.43 -5.07 -1.21
C ALA A 91 -7.90 -4.53 -2.57
N ALA A 92 -7.10 -3.67 -3.22
CA ALA A 92 -7.37 -3.21 -4.57
C ALA A 92 -7.36 -4.37 -5.58
N MET A 93 -6.42 -5.32 -5.46
CA MET A 93 -6.30 -6.46 -6.40
C MET A 93 -7.56 -7.31 -6.39
N ASN A 94 -8.13 -7.48 -5.20
CA ASN A 94 -9.31 -8.28 -4.97
C ASN A 94 -10.61 -7.45 -5.05
N LYS A 95 -10.55 -6.20 -5.52
CA LYS A 95 -11.69 -5.28 -5.69
C LYS A 95 -12.51 -5.07 -4.41
N HIS A 96 -11.85 -5.07 -3.25
CA HIS A 96 -12.47 -4.87 -1.94
C HIS A 96 -12.53 -3.39 -1.57
N HIS A 97 -13.36 -2.59 -2.27
CA HIS A 97 -13.42 -1.13 -2.11
C HIS A 97 -13.79 -0.65 -0.70
N ASP A 98 -14.67 -1.38 0.01
CA ASP A 98 -14.99 -1.08 1.41
C ASP A 98 -13.79 -1.29 2.33
N LEU A 99 -12.99 -2.33 2.09
CA LEU A 99 -11.74 -2.54 2.83
C LEU A 99 -10.73 -1.45 2.49
N MET A 100 -10.55 -1.09 1.21
CA MET A 100 -9.68 0.02 0.82
C MET A 100 -10.06 1.31 1.56
N SER A 101 -11.36 1.63 1.55
CA SER A 101 -11.92 2.78 2.27
C SER A 101 -11.63 2.72 3.76
N TYR A 102 -11.85 1.55 4.39
CA TYR A 102 -11.55 1.35 5.81
C TYR A 102 -10.06 1.53 6.13
N LEU A 103 -9.16 1.00 5.29
CA LEU A 103 -7.71 1.13 5.45
C LEU A 103 -7.27 2.60 5.33
N LEU A 104 -7.76 3.32 4.32
CA LEU A 104 -7.45 4.74 4.09
C LEU A 104 -7.96 5.63 5.24
N LEU A 105 -9.17 5.38 5.73
CA LEU A 105 -9.73 6.04 6.92
C LEU A 105 -8.88 5.82 8.17
N ASN A 106 -8.14 4.72 8.26
CA ASN A 106 -7.26 4.39 9.37
C ASN A 106 -5.79 4.77 9.12
N GLY A 107 -5.50 5.51 8.05
CA GLY A 107 -4.16 6.05 7.77
C GLY A 107 -3.26 5.15 6.92
N ALA A 108 -3.84 4.26 6.12
CA ALA A 108 -3.07 3.58 5.08
C ALA A 108 -2.44 4.59 4.13
N ASP A 109 -1.18 4.39 3.80
CA ASP A 109 -0.46 5.15 2.79
C ASP A 109 -1.09 4.89 1.43
N VAL A 110 -1.75 5.92 0.89
CA VAL A 110 -2.40 5.88 -0.41
C VAL A 110 -1.40 5.63 -1.55
N ASN A 111 -0.12 5.94 -1.33
CA ASN A 111 0.98 5.77 -2.29
C ASN A 111 1.84 4.54 -1.99
N ILE A 112 1.31 3.55 -1.26
CA ILE A 112 2.05 2.33 -0.94
C ILE A 112 2.65 1.69 -2.20
N LEU A 113 3.94 1.39 -2.10
CA LEU A 113 4.75 0.83 -3.17
C LEU A 113 4.92 -0.67 -3.00
N ASP A 114 4.94 -1.40 -4.12
CA ASP A 114 5.44 -2.78 -4.16
C ASP A 114 6.99 -2.81 -4.18
N PHE A 115 7.57 -4.02 -4.26
CA PHE A 115 9.01 -4.21 -4.36
C PHE A 115 9.64 -3.58 -5.61
N ALA A 116 8.88 -3.34 -6.67
CA ALA A 116 9.35 -2.68 -7.89
C ALA A 116 9.28 -1.15 -7.78
N GLY A 117 8.85 -0.61 -6.63
CA GLY A 117 8.66 0.82 -6.44
C GLY A 117 7.47 1.37 -7.24
N ILE A 118 6.50 0.51 -7.56
CA ILE A 118 5.27 0.87 -8.28
C ILE A 118 4.16 1.12 -7.26
N SER A 119 3.56 2.32 -7.31
CA SER A 119 2.41 2.62 -6.44
C SER A 119 1.20 1.78 -6.81
N VAL A 120 0.32 1.55 -5.83
CA VAL A 120 -1.00 0.96 -6.07
C VAL A 120 -1.74 1.67 -7.20
N LEU A 121 -1.74 3.00 -7.31
CA LEU A 121 -2.41 3.69 -8.42
C LEU A 121 -1.82 3.29 -9.80
N THR A 122 -0.49 3.33 -9.96
CA THR A 122 0.19 3.00 -11.22
C THR A 122 -0.11 1.58 -11.69
N SER A 123 -0.10 0.61 -10.78
CA SER A 123 -0.37 -0.79 -11.11
C SER A 123 -1.79 -0.99 -11.65
N PHE A 124 -2.78 -0.38 -11.00
CA PHE A 124 -4.19 -0.57 -11.36
C PHE A 124 -4.60 0.18 -12.61
N CYS A 125 -4.04 1.36 -12.88
CA CYS A 125 -4.29 2.03 -14.15
C CYS A 125 -3.86 1.17 -15.36
N SER A 126 -2.91 0.25 -15.18
CA SER A 126 -2.34 -0.60 -16.23
C SER A 126 -2.99 -1.98 -16.36
N ALA A 127 -3.96 -2.31 -15.49
CA ALA A 127 -4.63 -3.62 -15.45
C ALA A 127 -5.73 -3.73 -16.51
N GLU A 128 -5.88 -4.90 -17.13
CA GLU A 128 -6.82 -5.13 -18.25
C GLU A 128 -8.30 -5.15 -17.82
N ASP A 129 -8.58 -5.42 -16.53
CA ASP A 129 -9.94 -5.62 -16.01
C ASP A 129 -10.67 -4.33 -15.59
N ASN A 130 -10.29 -3.18 -16.16
CA ASN A 130 -10.87 -1.84 -15.94
C ASN A 130 -11.23 -1.53 -14.45
N PRO A 131 -10.24 -1.28 -13.57
CA PRO A 131 -10.46 -1.06 -12.14
C PRO A 131 -10.91 0.37 -11.81
N SER A 132 -11.96 0.86 -12.48
CA SER A 132 -12.40 2.25 -12.41
C SER A 132 -12.70 2.72 -10.99
N GLU A 133 -13.33 1.88 -10.16
CA GLU A 133 -13.70 2.25 -8.79
C GLU A 133 -12.48 2.37 -7.86
N ALA A 134 -11.55 1.42 -7.91
CA ALA A 134 -10.30 1.48 -7.13
C ALA A 134 -9.45 2.70 -7.52
N VAL A 135 -9.30 2.99 -8.82
CA VAL A 135 -8.56 4.15 -9.32
C VAL A 135 -9.20 5.46 -8.84
N ARG A 136 -10.53 5.58 -8.96
CA ARG A 136 -11.28 6.78 -8.51
C ARG A 136 -11.17 6.96 -6.99
N LEU A 137 -11.27 5.88 -6.23
CA LEU A 137 -11.10 5.92 -4.78
C LEU A 137 -9.70 6.44 -4.43
N LEU A 138 -8.64 5.82 -4.99
CA LEU A 138 -7.25 6.22 -4.76
C LEU A 138 -7.01 7.69 -5.12
N LEU A 139 -7.48 8.14 -6.28
CA LEU A 139 -7.33 9.54 -6.71
C LEU A 139 -8.04 10.52 -5.77
N SER A 140 -9.24 10.17 -5.29
CA SER A 140 -9.97 11.01 -4.34
C SER A 140 -9.25 11.14 -2.99
N TRP A 141 -8.41 10.17 -2.63
CA TRP A 141 -7.52 10.17 -1.46
C TRP A 141 -6.13 10.74 -1.73
N GLY A 142 -5.92 11.31 -2.92
CA GLY A 142 -4.68 12.00 -3.23
C GLY A 142 -3.58 11.12 -3.79
N ALA A 143 -3.89 9.87 -4.21
CA ALA A 143 -2.92 8.98 -4.82
C ALA A 143 -2.16 9.63 -5.98
N GLU A 144 -0.90 9.25 -6.12
CA GLU A 144 0.00 9.74 -7.13
C GLU A 144 0.68 8.58 -7.83
N LEU A 145 1.14 8.84 -9.04
CA LEU A 145 1.77 7.82 -9.87
C LEU A 145 3.24 7.71 -9.49
N PHE A 146 3.63 6.56 -8.95
CA PHE A 146 5.04 6.18 -8.78
C PHE A 146 5.41 5.02 -9.69
N TYR A 147 6.61 5.10 -10.27
CA TYR A 147 7.23 4.04 -11.02
C TYR A 147 8.71 3.99 -10.66
N LYS A 148 9.23 2.81 -10.27
CA LYS A 148 10.62 2.63 -9.86
C LYS A 148 11.04 3.54 -8.69
N GLY A 149 10.11 3.80 -7.77
CA GLY A 149 10.32 4.66 -6.61
C GLY A 149 10.25 6.16 -6.91
N GLU A 150 10.13 6.55 -8.18
CA GLU A 150 10.07 7.94 -8.58
C GLU A 150 8.64 8.37 -8.90
N ARG A 151 8.27 9.57 -8.45
CA ARG A 151 6.99 10.19 -8.74
C ARG A 151 6.97 10.66 -10.20
N LEU A 152 6.03 10.14 -11.01
CA LEU A 152 5.90 10.43 -12.43
C LEU A 152 5.51 11.88 -12.77
N VAL A 153 5.04 12.66 -11.79
CA VAL A 153 4.57 14.06 -11.97
C VAL A 153 5.70 15.05 -12.25
N THR A 154 6.96 14.68 -12.02
CA THR A 154 8.13 15.56 -12.26
C THR A 154 8.39 15.83 -13.75
N CYS A 155 7.78 15.06 -14.67
CA CYS A 155 7.85 15.29 -16.11
C CYS A 155 6.48 15.09 -16.76
N GLN A 156 5.86 16.18 -17.22
CA GLN A 156 4.56 16.15 -17.92
C GLN A 156 4.56 15.16 -19.10
N GLU A 157 5.70 15.00 -19.76
CA GLU A 157 5.88 14.06 -20.87
C GLU A 157 5.80 12.59 -20.42
N SER A 158 6.36 12.24 -19.25
CA SER A 158 6.26 10.90 -18.66
C SER A 158 4.82 10.55 -18.30
N LYS A 159 4.08 11.50 -17.70
CA LYS A 159 2.66 11.34 -17.36
C LYS A 159 1.81 11.10 -18.62
N LEU A 160 1.99 11.91 -19.67
CA LEU A 160 1.26 11.76 -20.92
C LEU A 160 1.61 10.45 -21.64
N THR A 161 2.88 10.06 -21.64
CA THR A 161 3.34 8.78 -22.21
C THR A 161 2.69 7.60 -21.48
N PHE A 162 2.62 7.66 -20.14
CA PHE A 162 1.91 6.66 -19.35
C PHE A 162 0.42 6.61 -19.69
N CYS A 163 -0.26 7.75 -19.80
CA CYS A 163 -1.67 7.81 -20.21
C CYS A 163 -1.88 7.20 -21.61
N ARG A 164 -0.98 7.43 -22.59
CA ARG A 164 -1.06 6.80 -23.91
C ARG A 164 -0.95 5.26 -23.83
N LYS A 165 -0.06 4.73 -22.98
CA LYS A 165 0.06 3.28 -22.75
C LYS A 165 -1.23 2.70 -22.18
N ILE A 166 -1.84 3.37 -21.20
CA ILE A 166 -3.12 3.00 -20.60
C ILE A 166 -4.23 2.98 -21.67
N SER A 167 -4.34 4.03 -22.48
CA SER A 167 -5.32 4.10 -23.58
C SER A 167 -5.13 2.98 -24.60
N ALA A 168 -3.88 2.64 -24.95
CA ALA A 168 -3.58 1.57 -25.90
C ALA A 168 -3.98 0.18 -25.38
N ARG A 169 -4.08 0.00 -24.06
CA ARG A 169 -4.59 -1.21 -23.41
C ARG A 169 -6.12 -1.23 -23.26
N GLY A 170 -6.82 -0.19 -23.72
CA GLY A 170 -8.28 -0.09 -23.68
C GLY A 170 -8.85 0.74 -22.51
N ASN A 171 -8.01 1.21 -21.59
CA ASN A 171 -8.42 1.95 -20.39
C ASN A 171 -8.55 3.47 -20.65
N VAL A 172 -9.25 3.85 -21.72
CA VAL A 172 -9.32 5.24 -22.22
C VAL A 172 -9.90 6.21 -21.17
N GLU A 173 -10.94 5.80 -20.44
CA GLU A 173 -11.54 6.64 -19.40
C GLU A 173 -10.54 6.99 -18.30
N ILE A 174 -9.77 6.01 -17.82
CA ILE A 174 -8.74 6.21 -16.79
C ILE A 174 -7.62 7.09 -17.34
N ALA A 175 -7.19 6.88 -18.59
CA ALA A 175 -6.15 7.70 -19.21
C ALA A 175 -6.58 9.17 -19.32
N ASN A 176 -7.83 9.44 -19.71
CA ASN A 176 -8.40 10.78 -19.78
C ASN A 176 -8.56 11.41 -18.40
N LEU A 177 -8.99 10.61 -17.41
CA LEU A 177 -9.08 11.06 -16.02
C LEU A 177 -7.70 11.49 -15.52
N MET A 178 -6.69 10.67 -15.77
CA MET A 178 -5.32 10.91 -15.31
C MET A 178 -4.58 12.00 -16.09
N SER A 179 -4.94 12.31 -17.33
CA SER A 179 -4.21 13.29 -18.14
C SER A 179 -4.24 14.69 -17.50
N SER A 180 -5.40 15.06 -16.95
CA SER A 180 -5.63 16.34 -16.27
C SER A 180 -5.05 16.40 -14.86
N GLU A 181 -4.93 17.59 -14.27
CA GLU A 181 -4.39 17.78 -12.93
C GLU A 181 -5.37 17.32 -11.84
N LEU A 182 -6.65 17.67 -11.99
CA LEU A 182 -7.68 17.43 -10.99
C LEU A 182 -8.51 16.17 -11.27
N GLY A 183 -8.37 15.51 -12.43
CA GLY A 183 -9.20 14.37 -12.79
C GLY A 183 -9.15 13.24 -11.77
N GLY A 184 -10.33 12.78 -11.36
CA GLY A 184 -10.58 11.78 -10.33
C GLY A 184 -10.36 12.27 -8.90
N ARG A 185 -9.82 13.49 -8.72
CA ARG A 185 -9.51 14.03 -7.40
C ARG A 185 -10.70 14.75 -6.81
N ARG A 186 -10.75 14.73 -5.47
CA ARG A 186 -11.67 15.57 -4.71
C ARG A 186 -11.15 17.01 -4.72
N CYS A 187 -12.07 17.92 -4.96
CA CYS A 187 -11.83 19.35 -5.04
C CYS A 187 -12.78 20.11 -4.12
N GLU A 188 -12.40 21.32 -3.77
CA GLU A 188 -13.24 22.33 -3.16
C GLU A 188 -13.52 23.44 -4.18
N ILE A 189 -14.78 23.87 -4.24
CA ILE A 189 -15.21 25.00 -5.06
C ILE A 189 -14.84 26.29 -4.33
N ILE A 190 -13.90 27.07 -4.87
CA ILE A 190 -13.40 28.30 -4.24
C ILE A 190 -14.07 29.56 -4.81
N SER A 191 -14.63 29.48 -6.01
CA SER A 191 -15.39 30.55 -6.65
C SER A 191 -16.40 29.95 -7.62
N VAL A 192 -17.39 30.75 -8.01
CA VAL A 192 -18.35 30.36 -9.05
C VAL A 192 -18.56 31.52 -10.02
N PRO A 193 -18.75 31.24 -11.32
CA PRO A 193 -19.03 32.29 -12.30
C PRO A 193 -20.47 32.83 -12.22
N ASN A 194 -21.39 32.14 -11.52
CA ASN A 194 -22.81 32.44 -11.44
C ASN A 194 -23.23 32.85 -10.02
N THR A 195 -24.49 33.27 -9.82
CA THR A 195 -25.10 33.63 -8.52
C THR A 195 -25.28 32.46 -7.53
N ARG A 196 -24.64 31.31 -7.76
CA ARG A 196 -24.71 30.11 -6.90
C ARG A 196 -23.66 30.15 -5.79
N GLU A 197 -23.67 31.23 -4.99
CA GLU A 197 -22.74 31.41 -3.88
C GLU A 197 -22.85 30.28 -2.83
N ASP A 198 -23.98 29.57 -2.81
CA ASP A 198 -24.23 28.37 -1.98
C ASP A 198 -23.24 27.21 -2.22
N LEU A 199 -22.58 27.21 -3.38
CA LEU A 199 -21.63 26.15 -3.77
C LEU A 199 -20.20 26.41 -3.25
N VAL A 200 -19.86 27.65 -2.88
CA VAL A 200 -18.51 27.97 -2.42
C VAL A 200 -18.21 27.24 -1.10
N GLY A 201 -17.05 26.58 -1.02
CA GLY A 201 -16.63 25.73 0.09
C GLY A 201 -17.20 24.31 0.06
N LYS A 202 -18.10 23.99 -0.90
CA LYS A 202 -18.58 22.63 -1.11
C LYS A 202 -17.53 21.80 -1.86
N THR A 203 -17.64 20.48 -1.71
CA THR A 203 -16.71 19.53 -2.33
C THR A 203 -17.35 18.78 -3.48
N CYS A 204 -16.51 18.47 -4.45
CA CYS A 204 -16.90 17.75 -5.66
C CYS A 204 -15.75 16.85 -6.11
N VAL A 205 -16.03 15.92 -7.01
CA VAL A 205 -15.02 15.12 -7.71
C VAL A 205 -14.96 15.60 -9.15
N ALA A 206 -13.75 15.89 -9.66
CA ALA A 206 -13.57 16.26 -11.06
C ALA A 206 -13.54 15.01 -11.94
N GLU A 207 -14.60 14.80 -12.72
CA GLU A 207 -14.82 13.57 -13.49
C GLU A 207 -14.15 13.59 -14.85
N GLU A 208 -14.13 14.75 -15.48
CA GLU A 208 -13.68 14.90 -16.86
C GLU A 208 -13.19 16.33 -17.07
N TYR A 209 -12.07 16.48 -17.79
CA TYR A 209 -11.56 17.77 -18.21
C TYR A 209 -11.90 18.01 -19.68
N ILE A 210 -12.50 19.17 -19.97
CA ILE A 210 -12.92 19.58 -21.30
C ILE A 210 -11.97 20.67 -21.79
N GLU A 211 -10.99 20.28 -22.59
CA GLU A 211 -9.90 21.16 -23.05
C GLU A 211 -10.42 22.41 -23.79
N ILE A 212 -11.48 22.26 -24.59
CA ILE A 212 -12.02 23.32 -25.46
C ILE A 212 -12.59 24.49 -24.67
N SER A 213 -13.15 24.23 -23.48
CA SER A 213 -13.78 25.23 -22.63
C SER A 213 -12.99 25.53 -21.36
N ASP A 214 -11.84 24.87 -21.15
CA ASP A 214 -11.02 24.98 -19.94
C ASP A 214 -11.85 24.75 -18.65
N GLN A 215 -12.70 23.71 -18.69
CA GLN A 215 -13.63 23.37 -17.62
C GLN A 215 -13.53 21.91 -17.22
N TYR A 216 -13.81 21.65 -15.94
CA TYR A 216 -14.07 20.32 -15.44
C TYR A 216 -15.57 20.08 -15.34
N LYS A 217 -16.00 18.91 -15.82
CA LYS A 217 -17.24 18.29 -15.38
C LYS A 217 -17.01 17.74 -13.97
N VAL A 218 -17.73 18.28 -13.01
CA VAL A 218 -17.60 17.87 -11.61
C VAL A 218 -18.91 17.27 -11.12
N THR A 219 -18.82 16.28 -10.23
CA THR A 219 -19.95 15.72 -9.50
C THR A 219 -19.89 16.19 -8.06
N MET A 220 -20.95 16.87 -7.59
CA MET A 220 -21.08 17.32 -6.21
C MET A 220 -21.19 16.11 -5.27
N GLU A 221 -20.42 16.14 -4.18
CA GLU A 221 -20.22 14.96 -3.33
C GLU A 221 -21.49 14.48 -2.60
N PHE A 222 -22.37 15.38 -2.19
CA PHE A 222 -23.56 15.06 -1.38
C PHE A 222 -24.88 15.16 -2.13
N THR A 223 -24.92 15.96 -3.20
CA THR A 223 -26.14 16.17 -4.00
C THR A 223 -26.14 15.35 -5.28
N ASN A 224 -24.97 14.84 -5.70
CA ASN A 224 -24.74 14.23 -7.01
C ASN A 224 -25.11 15.15 -8.19
N GLU A 225 -25.26 16.46 -7.95
CA GLU A 225 -25.44 17.46 -9.00
C GLU A 225 -24.18 17.51 -9.86
N VAL A 226 -24.34 17.50 -11.17
CA VAL A 226 -23.22 17.59 -12.12
C VAL A 226 -23.12 19.02 -12.63
N LEU A 227 -21.93 19.61 -12.54
CA LEU A 227 -21.67 21.00 -12.90
C LEU A 227 -20.48 21.10 -13.86
N LEU A 228 -20.43 22.20 -14.61
CA LEU A 228 -19.26 22.60 -15.39
C LEU A 228 -18.60 23.79 -14.70
N LEU A 229 -17.38 23.60 -14.21
CA LEU A 229 -16.63 24.63 -13.48
C LEU A 229 -15.26 24.82 -14.14
N GLY A 230 -14.91 26.08 -14.40
CA GLY A 230 -13.58 26.42 -14.90
C GLY A 230 -12.48 26.03 -13.90
N VAL A 231 -11.27 25.76 -14.38
CA VAL A 231 -10.13 25.35 -13.53
C VAL A 231 -9.90 26.30 -12.36
N VAL A 232 -10.05 27.61 -12.60
CA VAL A 232 -9.89 28.68 -11.60
C VAL A 232 -10.87 28.60 -10.43
N ASN A 233 -11.99 27.88 -10.60
CA ASN A 233 -13.02 27.72 -9.58
C ASN A 233 -12.76 26.56 -8.63
N LEU A 234 -11.77 25.73 -8.93
CA LEU A 234 -11.52 24.47 -8.23
C LEU A 234 -10.15 24.51 -7.56
N LYS A 235 -10.11 23.96 -6.34
CA LYS A 235 -8.87 23.71 -5.61
C LYS A 235 -8.81 22.25 -5.22
N ARG A 236 -7.69 21.56 -5.49
CA ARG A 236 -7.44 20.19 -5.02
C ARG A 236 -7.62 20.12 -3.49
N ARG A 237 -8.44 19.19 -3.03
CA ARG A 237 -8.70 18.89 -1.61
C ARG A 237 -8.97 17.41 -1.45
N ASP A 238 -7.88 16.65 -1.45
CA ASP A 238 -7.92 15.20 -1.28
C ASP A 238 -8.55 14.82 0.07
N ARG A 239 -9.09 13.61 0.12
CA ARG A 239 -9.63 13.01 1.35
C ARG A 239 -8.52 12.79 2.35
N THR A 240 -8.89 12.92 3.63
CA THR A 240 -8.04 12.58 4.77
C THR A 240 -8.89 11.82 5.79
N PRO A 241 -8.28 11.11 6.75
CA PRO A 241 -9.04 10.52 7.86
C PRO A 241 -9.92 11.53 8.61
N GLN A 242 -9.53 12.82 8.63
CA GLN A 242 -10.27 13.90 9.31
C GLN A 242 -11.36 14.54 8.43
N ASP A 243 -11.23 14.45 7.10
CA ASP A 243 -12.19 14.96 6.13
C ASP A 243 -12.42 13.96 4.98
N PRO A 244 -13.00 12.79 5.29
CA PRO A 244 -13.15 11.72 4.30
C PRO A 244 -14.42 11.85 3.44
N GLY A 245 -15.42 12.61 3.87
CA GLY A 245 -16.73 12.76 3.19
C GLY A 245 -17.70 11.58 3.38
N TYR A 246 -17.19 10.44 3.85
CA TYR A 246 -17.94 9.24 4.23
C TYR A 246 -17.22 8.54 5.38
N TYR A 247 -17.83 7.52 5.98
CA TYR A 247 -17.16 6.70 6.99
C TYR A 247 -17.44 5.22 6.76
N VAL A 248 -16.45 4.37 7.01
CA VAL A 248 -16.62 2.91 7.01
C VAL A 248 -16.34 2.41 8.41
N GLU A 249 -17.38 1.89 9.04
CA GLU A 249 -17.32 1.34 10.39
C GLU A 249 -17.03 -0.16 10.34
N CYS A 250 -16.15 -0.65 11.22
CA CYS A 250 -15.96 -2.08 11.44
C CYS A 250 -16.70 -2.50 12.72
N LYS A 251 -17.77 -3.30 12.58
CA LYS A 251 -18.53 -3.88 13.69
C LYS A 251 -18.70 -5.37 13.48
N ASN A 252 -18.37 -6.16 14.50
CA ASN A 252 -18.48 -7.63 14.45
C ASN A 252 -17.80 -8.25 13.22
N ASP A 253 -16.57 -7.79 12.93
CA ASP A 253 -15.79 -8.20 11.77
C ASP A 253 -16.48 -7.97 10.40
N ARG A 254 -17.37 -6.95 10.33
CA ARG A 254 -18.04 -6.52 9.10
C ARG A 254 -17.86 -5.04 8.89
N LEU A 255 -17.64 -4.66 7.64
CA LEU A 255 -17.56 -3.28 7.20
C LEU A 255 -18.96 -2.78 6.84
N THR A 256 -19.33 -1.60 7.34
CA THR A 256 -20.58 -0.92 6.99
C THR A 256 -20.26 0.52 6.64
N ARG A 257 -20.63 0.92 5.42
CA ARG A 257 -20.49 2.30 4.96
C ARG A 257 -21.60 3.18 5.54
N ARG A 258 -21.20 4.38 5.95
CA ARG A 258 -22.06 5.47 6.42
C ARG A 258 -21.80 6.70 5.56
N ASP A 259 -22.81 7.13 4.84
CA ASP A 259 -22.79 8.38 4.10
C ASP A 259 -23.42 9.51 4.92
N PHE A 260 -23.09 10.75 4.57
CA PHE A 260 -23.53 11.96 5.26
C PHE A 260 -24.26 12.88 4.30
N LYS A 261 -24.98 13.88 4.82
CA LYS A 261 -25.64 14.91 4.00
C LYS A 261 -24.72 16.09 3.70
N SER A 262 -23.64 16.26 4.46
CA SER A 262 -22.63 17.29 4.21
C SER A 262 -21.26 16.97 4.81
N ASN A 263 -20.24 17.71 4.38
CA ASN A 263 -18.90 17.66 4.97
C ASN A 263 -18.90 18.06 6.44
N GLU A 264 -19.75 19.00 6.84
CA GLU A 264 -19.85 19.46 8.23
C GLU A 264 -20.37 18.33 9.13
N GLU A 265 -21.40 17.61 8.68
CA GLU A 265 -21.93 16.44 9.39
C GLU A 265 -20.88 15.33 9.49
N CYS A 266 -20.21 15.02 8.38
CA CYS A 266 -19.12 14.04 8.34
C CYS A 266 -18.00 14.40 9.32
N ARG A 267 -17.44 15.61 9.22
CA ARG A 267 -16.35 16.09 10.09
C ARG A 267 -16.75 16.11 11.56
N SER A 268 -17.99 16.49 11.88
CA SER A 268 -18.50 16.48 13.25
C SER A 268 -18.59 15.06 13.81
N PHE A 269 -19.02 14.09 12.99
CA PHE A 269 -19.01 12.68 13.37
C PHE A 269 -17.59 12.14 13.58
N ILE A 270 -16.64 12.45 12.70
CA ILE A 270 -15.24 12.05 12.87
C ILE A 270 -14.64 12.65 14.16
N ALA A 271 -14.93 13.93 14.44
CA ALA A 271 -14.47 14.60 15.64
C ALA A 271 -15.04 13.96 16.94
N SER A 272 -16.29 13.50 16.92
CA SER A 272 -16.91 12.86 18.09
C SER A 272 -16.30 11.48 18.39
N LEU A 273 -15.84 10.74 17.38
CA LEU A 273 -15.09 9.50 17.56
C LEU A 273 -13.76 9.75 18.30
N GLY A 274 -13.05 10.83 17.98
CA GLY A 274 -11.78 11.18 18.62
C GLY A 274 -11.93 11.65 20.08
N ALA A 275 -13.01 12.37 20.39
CA ALA A 275 -13.29 12.88 21.74
C ALA A 275 -13.58 11.75 22.76
N GLY A 276 -14.09 10.59 22.32
CA GLY A 276 -14.37 9.44 23.17
C GLY A 276 -13.17 8.54 23.51
N VAL A 277 -12.03 8.71 22.82
CA VAL A 277 -10.84 7.85 22.99
C VAL A 277 -9.94 8.34 24.14
N GLY A 278 -10.21 9.53 24.69
CA GLY A 278 -9.48 10.10 25.83
C GLY A 278 -9.66 9.39 27.18
N GLU A 279 -10.50 8.35 27.28
CA GLU A 279 -10.83 7.69 28.56
C GLU A 279 -10.71 6.16 28.54
N LEU A 280 -10.18 5.56 27.46
CA LEU A 280 -9.93 4.12 27.35
C LEU A 280 -8.50 3.82 26.89
N SER A 281 -7.51 4.36 27.61
CA SER A 281 -6.17 3.75 27.62
C SER A 281 -6.20 2.54 28.55
N ARG A 282 -6.73 1.40 28.06
CA ARG A 282 -6.40 0.12 28.68
C ARG A 282 -5.00 -0.23 28.23
N VAL A 283 -4.04 -0.03 29.13
CA VAL A 283 -2.75 -0.73 29.10
C VAL A 283 -3.10 -2.22 29.10
N ASP A 284 -2.89 -2.92 27.99
CA ASP A 284 -3.18 -4.36 27.89
C ASP A 284 -2.08 -5.15 28.62
N PRO A 285 -2.41 -5.86 29.71
CA PRO A 285 -1.48 -6.79 30.37
C PRO A 285 -1.28 -8.09 29.56
N ASP A 286 -1.98 -8.25 28.43
CA ASP A 286 -2.01 -9.47 27.61
C ASP A 286 -0.97 -9.51 26.48
N ALA A 287 -0.17 -8.45 26.27
CA ALA A 287 0.87 -8.46 25.23
C ALA A 287 1.91 -9.60 25.44
N GLU A 288 2.19 -9.96 26.68
CA GLU A 288 3.09 -11.08 27.01
C GLU A 288 2.41 -12.45 26.83
N ALA A 289 1.09 -12.52 27.03
CA ALA A 289 0.30 -13.73 26.78
C ALA A 289 0.08 -13.96 25.27
N GLU A 290 -0.05 -12.89 24.50
CA GLU A 290 -0.24 -12.92 23.05
C GLU A 290 1.06 -13.30 22.32
N ALA A 291 2.22 -12.79 22.77
CA ALA A 291 3.53 -13.26 22.30
C ALA A 291 3.75 -14.76 22.61
N LYS A 292 3.25 -15.25 23.75
CA LYS A 292 3.30 -16.68 24.10
C LYS A 292 2.37 -17.53 23.24
N ALA A 293 1.21 -16.99 22.84
CA ALA A 293 0.27 -17.70 21.97
C ALA A 293 0.79 -17.79 20.52
N GLU A 294 1.43 -16.73 20.02
CA GLU A 294 2.11 -16.75 18.72
C GLU A 294 3.30 -17.71 18.73
N GLN A 295 4.09 -17.72 19.80
CA GLN A 295 5.18 -18.69 19.96
C GLN A 295 4.66 -20.14 20.02
N ALA A 296 3.59 -20.40 20.76
CA ALA A 296 3.00 -21.74 20.84
C ALA A 296 2.41 -22.21 19.50
N ALA A 297 1.90 -21.30 18.67
CA ALA A 297 1.44 -21.62 17.32
C ALA A 297 2.62 -21.96 16.40
N ALA A 298 3.74 -21.24 16.53
CA ALA A 298 4.98 -21.56 15.82
C ALA A 298 5.57 -22.92 16.25
N ASP A 299 5.56 -23.21 17.55
CA ASP A 299 6.04 -24.50 18.10
C ASP A 299 5.18 -25.69 17.65
N LEU A 300 3.85 -25.52 17.50
CA LEU A 300 2.97 -26.54 16.94
C LEU A 300 3.22 -26.80 15.45
N LEU A 301 3.57 -25.77 14.69
CA LEU A 301 3.97 -25.93 13.29
C LEU A 301 5.30 -26.69 13.17
N ALA A 302 6.19 -26.50 14.14
CA ALA A 302 7.45 -27.23 14.27
C ALA A 302 7.24 -28.72 14.56
N GLU A 303 6.39 -29.05 15.54
CA GLU A 303 6.09 -30.44 15.93
C GLU A 303 5.38 -31.24 14.81
N LEU A 304 4.65 -30.56 13.91
CA LEU A 304 4.00 -31.17 12.74
C LEU A 304 4.96 -31.39 11.55
N GLY A 305 6.25 -31.09 11.69
CA GLY A 305 7.24 -31.24 10.62
C GLY A 305 6.97 -30.32 9.43
N LEU A 306 6.28 -29.20 9.65
CA LEU A 306 5.99 -28.18 8.63
C LEU A 306 7.02 -27.04 8.66
N GLU A 307 8.16 -27.26 9.33
CA GLU A 307 9.27 -26.31 9.50
C GLU A 307 9.85 -25.80 8.17
N ASP A 308 9.80 -26.62 7.11
CA ASP A 308 10.37 -26.28 5.79
C ASP A 308 9.52 -25.29 4.97
N LEU A 309 8.45 -24.70 5.54
CA LEU A 309 7.68 -23.63 4.91
C LEU A 309 8.00 -22.22 5.45
N GLU A 310 8.94 -22.10 6.40
CA GLU A 310 9.47 -20.83 6.90
C GLU A 310 11.00 -20.78 6.74
N GLY A 311 11.48 -19.89 5.86
CA GLY A 311 12.89 -19.52 5.78
C GLY A 311 13.32 -18.75 7.03
N PRO A 312 14.64 -18.66 7.30
CA PRO A 312 15.15 -18.35 8.63
C PRO A 312 14.79 -16.94 9.08
N SER A 313 13.93 -16.84 10.10
CA SER A 313 13.78 -15.62 10.90
C SER A 313 14.91 -15.60 11.93
N SER A 314 15.78 -14.59 11.85
CA SER A 314 16.82 -14.35 12.85
C SER A 314 16.46 -13.10 13.65
N SER A 315 16.07 -13.28 14.90
CA SER A 315 15.89 -12.20 15.87
C SER A 315 16.30 -12.64 17.28
N ALA A 316 17.55 -13.09 17.44
CA ALA A 316 18.14 -13.26 18.76
C ALA A 316 18.81 -11.94 19.22
N SER A 317 18.08 -11.18 20.02
CA SER A 317 18.56 -9.97 20.71
C SER A 317 19.75 -10.29 21.63
N LYS A 318 20.93 -9.75 21.32
CA LYS A 318 22.10 -9.77 22.24
C LYS A 318 21.94 -8.70 23.31
N LYS A 319 21.70 -9.10 24.56
CA LYS A 319 22.05 -8.31 25.75
C LYS A 319 23.43 -8.76 26.26
N ASN A 320 24.33 -7.79 26.40
CA ASN A 320 25.68 -7.94 26.96
C ASN A 320 25.66 -8.07 28.48
N GLN A 321 26.66 -8.82 29.01
CA GLN A 321 27.53 -8.58 30.19
C GLN A 321 27.83 -9.87 31.01
N PRO A 322 28.97 -9.95 31.75
CA PRO A 322 30.05 -10.89 31.41
C PRO A 322 30.38 -11.91 32.54
N ALA A 323 31.21 -12.92 32.23
CA ALA A 323 32.45 -13.27 32.96
C ALA A 323 32.95 -14.71 32.78
N SER A 324 34.21 -14.80 32.34
CA SER A 324 35.31 -15.61 32.91
C SER A 324 35.47 -17.12 32.66
N SER A 325 36.75 -17.44 32.44
CA SER A 325 37.45 -18.73 32.54
C SER A 325 37.20 -19.73 31.40
N GLY A 326 38.18 -20.36 30.76
CA GLY A 326 39.62 -20.45 30.95
C GLY A 326 40.09 -21.76 30.29
N GLY A 327 41.28 -21.77 29.68
CA GLY A 327 42.06 -23.02 29.58
C GLY A 327 42.27 -23.68 28.21
N LYS A 328 43.36 -23.24 27.57
CA LYS A 328 44.46 -24.06 27.01
C LYS A 328 44.22 -24.97 25.78
N LYS A 329 44.75 -24.46 24.66
CA LYS A 329 45.38 -25.22 23.57
C LYS A 329 46.40 -26.25 24.09
N LYS A 330 46.39 -27.46 23.52
CA LYS A 330 47.57 -28.35 23.45
C LYS A 330 47.76 -28.88 22.02
N LYS A 331 48.73 -28.27 21.32
CA LYS A 331 49.50 -28.91 20.23
C LYS A 331 50.38 -29.99 20.84
N ARG A 332 50.56 -31.13 20.17
CA ARG A 332 51.75 -31.97 20.35
C ARG A 332 52.23 -32.53 19.01
N ILE A 333 53.43 -32.08 18.66
CA ILE A 333 54.28 -32.52 17.54
C ILE A 333 54.87 -33.90 17.86
N GLY A 334 55.08 -34.72 16.83
CA GLY A 334 55.46 -36.14 16.92
C GLY A 334 56.96 -36.44 17.03
N LYS A 335 57.33 -37.71 16.75
CA LYS A 335 58.67 -38.10 16.25
C LYS A 335 58.74 -39.57 15.79
N LYS A 336 59.41 -39.71 14.63
CA LYS A 336 60.04 -40.87 13.96
C LYS A 336 60.50 -42.06 14.83
N LYS A 337 60.48 -43.26 14.22
CA LYS A 337 61.68 -44.10 13.96
C LYS A 337 61.35 -45.22 12.96
N GLY A 338 62.28 -45.48 12.03
CA GLY A 338 62.22 -46.56 11.03
C GLY A 338 63.06 -47.78 11.39
N ARG A 339 63.40 -48.55 10.33
CA ARG A 339 63.98 -49.91 10.21
C ARG A 339 62.89 -51.01 10.23
N LYS A 340 62.88 -51.96 9.31
CA LYS A 340 63.95 -52.52 8.47
C LYS A 340 63.38 -52.92 7.11
#